data_AF-D8S842-F1
#
_entry.id   AF-D8S842-F1
#
_cell.length_a   1.000
_cell.length_b   1.000
_cell.length_c   1.000
_cell.angle_alpha   90.00
_cell.angle_beta   90.00
_cell.angle_gamma   90.00
#
_symmetry.space_group_name_H-M   'P 1'
#
loop_
_entity.id
_entity.type
_entity.pdbx_description
1 polymer ?
#
loop_
_entity_poly.entity_id
_entity_poly.type
_entity_poly.pdbx_seq_one_letter_code
_entity_poly.pdbx_strand_id
1 'polypeptide(L)'
;MLERYQDTARLVAGNTSTGIYKDDLQSSPEVFIEIGAVPEVLEEKATKDGIEVGAAVKISKLIALLEAFGRSDSSGVYLKLAEHMRKVATLHVRNAGSVGGNLILAQKLGFDSDIATLLVGAGASVKVVTQKFGESRQSVEDFVAATWDGKSILKSICIPSYSKQDNVRFDSYRASPRPLGNAVAYVNAAFLVNLSGDGRVCESRLAFGAFGGEPTCQRATEVERFLEGKVVDSGVMLEAIQLAKAQNGSIPRSSRKIMSGRQTLQEHLQGAVGQPMSKVMGELQASAIYVDDIPAPRDCVHAVYVYSTKALAKNMSLVSDLSQEKLFAEDKVECVGHAVGLMIADTLRNAKAAAGKVVIDYDTESVGSPVLTMEEAVARGELHEIPQFCKDVMKDKHGNVAEEMAKASLKIENAEVRTGSQYYFYMEPQTALVVPDEDNCLVQFLQKCRDCRALSQVRKRRLKVDGRNSWKKPTSSTGLALLWISAEEAGEQGLAIDPIPDVTHALIPV
;
A
#
# COMPACT_ATOMS: atom_id res chain seq x y z
N MET A 1 -24.92 -0.84 22.78
CA MET A 1 -23.58 -1.48 22.80
C MET A 1 -22.47 -0.45 22.90
N LEU A 2 -22.42 0.56 22.02
CA LEU A 2 -21.44 1.66 22.13
C LEU A 2 -21.41 2.34 23.51
N GLU A 3 -22.55 2.55 24.14
CA GLU A 3 -22.60 3.11 25.51
C GLU A 3 -21.97 2.20 26.58
N ARG A 4 -22.16 0.88 26.43
CA ARG A 4 -21.70 -0.12 27.40
C ARG A 4 -20.19 -0.32 27.34
N TYR A 5 -19.62 -0.26 26.14
CA TYR A 5 -18.22 -0.59 25.88
C TYR A 5 -17.35 0.63 25.57
N GLN A 6 -17.96 1.79 25.28
CA GLN A 6 -17.28 3.07 25.11
C GLN A 6 -16.04 2.95 24.19
N ASP A 7 -14.88 3.37 24.70
CA ASP A 7 -13.62 3.42 23.95
C ASP A 7 -13.03 2.02 23.65
N THR A 8 -13.57 0.94 24.25
CA THR A 8 -13.17 -0.44 23.95
C THR A 8 -13.99 -1.10 22.84
N ALA A 9 -15.00 -0.40 22.30
CA ALA A 9 -15.79 -0.88 21.17
C ALA A 9 -15.28 -0.35 19.82
N ARG A 10 -15.25 -1.24 18.83
CA ARG A 10 -15.00 -0.91 17.43
C ARG A 10 -16.22 -1.24 16.58
N LEU A 11 -16.76 -0.24 15.88
CA LEU A 11 -17.75 -0.47 14.83
C LEU A 11 -17.10 -1.13 13.61
N VAL A 12 -17.75 -2.15 13.07
CA VAL A 12 -17.28 -2.89 11.90
C VAL A 12 -18.39 -2.99 10.85
N ALA A 13 -18.01 -2.77 9.60
CA ALA A 13 -18.81 -3.10 8.42
C ALA A 13 -17.94 -3.88 7.43
N GLY A 14 -17.23 -3.20 6.53
CA GLY A 14 -16.40 -3.86 5.51
C GLY A 14 -15.04 -4.37 5.97
N ASN A 15 -14.55 -3.92 7.13
CA ASN A 15 -13.25 -4.22 7.73
C ASN A 15 -12.00 -4.04 6.84
N THR A 16 -12.12 -3.38 5.69
CA THR A 16 -11.04 -3.24 4.70
C THR A 16 -9.86 -2.39 5.18
N SER A 17 -10.04 -1.61 6.26
CA SER A 17 -8.98 -0.77 6.82
C SER A 17 -7.95 -1.52 7.64
N THR A 18 -8.32 -2.67 8.23
CA THR A 18 -7.44 -3.44 9.13
C THR A 18 -6.17 -3.96 8.46
N GLY A 19 -6.22 -4.22 7.15
CA GLY A 19 -5.05 -4.63 6.37
C GLY A 19 -4.02 -3.51 6.17
N ILE A 20 -4.41 -2.24 6.30
CA ILE A 20 -3.57 -1.07 6.05
C ILE A 20 -3.18 -0.40 7.37
N TYR A 21 -4.17 -0.11 8.21
CA TYR A 21 -3.98 0.56 9.50
C TYR A 21 -3.91 -0.47 10.61
N LYS A 22 -2.80 -1.22 10.64
CA LYS A 22 -2.58 -2.25 11.67
C LYS A 22 -2.46 -1.63 13.07
N ASP A 23 -1.96 -0.41 13.18
CA ASP A 23 -1.81 0.30 14.45
C ASP A 23 -3.16 0.72 15.06
N ASP A 24 -4.20 0.90 14.23
CA ASP A 24 -5.57 1.12 14.70
C ASP A 24 -6.12 -0.12 15.44
N LEU A 25 -5.54 -1.31 15.25
CA LEU A 25 -5.82 -2.52 16.04
C LEU A 25 -5.02 -2.58 17.35
N GLN A 26 -3.95 -1.79 17.52
CA GLN A 26 -3.15 -1.76 18.76
C GLN A 26 -3.92 -1.12 19.93
N SER A 27 -4.97 -0.35 19.63
CA SER A 27 -5.99 0.06 20.62
C SER A 27 -6.68 -1.13 21.32
N SER A 28 -6.44 -2.36 20.84
CA SER A 28 -6.91 -3.62 21.42
C SER A 28 -8.39 -3.59 21.78
N PRO A 29 -9.28 -3.31 20.80
CA PRO A 29 -10.70 -3.25 21.07
C PRO A 29 -11.16 -4.59 21.66
N GLU A 30 -11.81 -4.53 22.83
CA GLU A 30 -12.36 -5.70 23.50
C GLU A 30 -13.60 -6.22 22.76
N VAL A 31 -14.34 -5.32 22.11
CA VAL A 31 -15.62 -5.64 21.47
C VAL A 31 -15.67 -5.10 20.04
N PHE A 32 -16.03 -5.98 19.11
CA PHE A 32 -16.37 -5.62 17.73
C PHE A 32 -17.89 -5.61 17.59
N ILE A 33 -18.44 -4.50 17.10
CA ILE A 33 -19.87 -4.32 16.85
C ILE A 33 -20.07 -4.26 15.35
N GLU A 34 -20.60 -5.34 14.77
CA GLU A 34 -20.96 -5.36 13.35
C GLU A 34 -22.28 -4.59 13.13
N ILE A 35 -22.28 -3.63 12.19
CA ILE A 35 -23.45 -2.79 11.87
C ILE A 35 -24.04 -3.02 10.46
N GLY A 36 -23.39 -3.81 9.60
CA GLY A 36 -23.81 -4.15 8.26
C GLY A 36 -25.07 -5.02 8.16
N ALA A 37 -25.68 -5.41 9.29
CA ALA A 37 -27.02 -6.01 9.33
C ALA A 37 -28.14 -5.03 9.76
N VAL A 38 -27.79 -3.81 10.18
CA VAL A 38 -28.75 -2.82 10.68
C VAL A 38 -29.44 -2.13 9.49
N PRO A 39 -30.78 -2.23 9.33
CA PRO A 39 -31.48 -1.72 8.15
C PRO A 39 -31.31 -0.22 7.91
N GLU A 40 -31.30 0.59 8.97
CA GLU A 40 -31.26 2.05 8.91
C GLU A 40 -29.95 2.61 8.33
N VAL A 41 -28.85 1.85 8.43
CA VAL A 41 -27.54 2.20 7.84
C VAL A 41 -27.31 1.53 6.49
N LEU A 42 -28.30 0.77 5.98
CA LEU A 42 -28.29 0.14 4.67
C LEU A 42 -29.34 0.74 3.72
N GLU A 43 -30.19 1.64 4.21
CA GLU A 43 -31.30 2.20 3.44
C GLU A 43 -30.80 2.99 2.22
N GLU A 44 -31.49 2.85 1.10
CA GLU A 44 -31.24 3.57 -0.14
C GLU A 44 -32.53 4.26 -0.56
N LYS A 45 -32.52 5.60 -0.56
CA LYS A 45 -33.74 6.39 -0.74
C LYS A 45 -33.54 7.52 -1.72
N ALA A 46 -34.40 7.57 -2.74
CA ALA A 46 -34.60 8.77 -3.53
C ALA A 46 -35.38 9.80 -2.72
N THR A 47 -34.93 11.05 -2.73
CA THR A 47 -35.62 12.19 -2.13
C THR A 47 -35.93 13.24 -3.20
N LYS A 48 -36.74 14.23 -2.87
CA LYS A 48 -37.04 15.34 -3.79
C LYS A 48 -35.82 16.21 -4.12
N ASP A 49 -34.79 16.14 -3.28
CA ASP A 49 -33.62 17.02 -3.29
C ASP A 49 -32.33 16.26 -3.60
N GLY A 50 -32.39 14.96 -3.89
CA GLY A 50 -31.21 14.12 -4.10
C GLY A 50 -31.41 12.67 -3.72
N ILE A 51 -30.31 11.99 -3.38
CA ILE A 51 -30.30 10.61 -2.89
C ILE A 51 -29.77 10.56 -1.45
N GLU A 52 -30.35 9.68 -0.64
CA GLU A 52 -29.87 9.35 0.69
C GLU A 52 -29.45 7.88 0.72
N VAL A 53 -28.22 7.63 1.14
CA VAL A 53 -27.59 6.31 1.12
C VAL A 53 -27.04 6.00 2.50
N GLY A 54 -27.41 4.85 3.06
CA GLY A 54 -26.96 4.39 4.35
C GLY A 54 -25.43 4.23 4.43
N ALA A 55 -24.86 4.50 5.60
CA ALA A 55 -23.42 4.51 5.81
C ALA A 55 -22.75 3.13 5.63
N ALA A 56 -23.47 2.03 5.88
CA ALA A 56 -22.97 0.67 5.71
C ALA A 56 -23.11 0.14 4.26
N VAL A 57 -23.77 0.91 3.36
CA VAL A 57 -23.89 0.54 1.94
C VAL A 57 -22.50 0.40 1.31
N LYS A 58 -22.34 -0.67 0.52
CA LYS A 58 -21.09 -0.98 -0.17
C LYS A 58 -20.77 0.07 -1.22
N ILE A 59 -19.49 0.39 -1.40
CA ILE A 59 -19.05 1.39 -2.39
C ILE A 59 -19.50 0.97 -3.80
N SER A 60 -19.43 -0.31 -4.15
CA SER A 60 -19.90 -0.80 -5.46
C SER A 60 -21.39 -0.59 -5.68
N LYS A 61 -22.20 -0.71 -4.62
CA LYS A 61 -23.64 -0.48 -4.68
C LYS A 61 -23.96 1.02 -4.80
N LEU A 62 -23.23 1.89 -4.11
CA LEU A 62 -23.31 3.34 -4.32
C LEU A 62 -23.02 3.71 -5.78
N ILE A 63 -21.96 3.14 -6.38
CA ILE A 63 -21.63 3.39 -7.80
C ILE A 63 -22.80 3.02 -8.71
N ALA A 64 -23.36 1.81 -8.54
CA ALA A 64 -24.50 1.36 -9.34
C ALA A 64 -25.74 2.26 -9.15
N LEU A 65 -25.99 2.73 -7.92
CA LEU A 65 -27.07 3.67 -7.62
C LEU A 65 -26.83 5.01 -8.32
N LEU A 66 -25.64 5.59 -8.20
CA LEU A 66 -25.27 6.83 -8.89
C LEU A 66 -25.42 6.71 -10.42
N GLU A 67 -25.06 5.57 -11.01
CA GLU A 67 -25.27 5.32 -12.44
C GLU A 67 -26.75 5.23 -12.81
N ALA A 68 -27.57 4.58 -11.99
CA ALA A 68 -29.00 4.45 -12.24
C ALA A 68 -29.72 5.80 -12.17
N PHE A 69 -29.48 6.59 -11.12
CA PHE A 69 -30.03 7.94 -10.97
C PHE A 69 -29.44 8.94 -11.97
N GLY A 70 -28.17 8.77 -12.33
CA GLY A 70 -27.49 9.62 -13.30
C GLY A 70 -28.02 9.52 -14.73
N ARG A 71 -28.75 8.44 -15.08
CA ARG A 71 -29.38 8.30 -16.40
C ARG A 71 -30.61 9.18 -16.58
N SER A 72 -31.29 9.55 -15.48
CA SER A 72 -32.45 10.44 -15.49
C SER A 72 -32.13 11.86 -15.03
N ASP A 73 -30.95 12.09 -14.46
CA ASP A 73 -30.46 13.39 -14.01
C ASP A 73 -29.80 14.17 -15.15
N SER A 74 -30.32 15.35 -15.45
CA SER A 74 -29.80 16.25 -16.50
C SER A 74 -28.45 16.90 -16.14
N SER A 75 -28.09 16.96 -14.86
CA SER A 75 -26.88 17.66 -14.40
C SER A 75 -25.59 16.88 -14.67
N GLY A 76 -25.69 15.55 -14.80
CA GLY A 76 -24.53 14.66 -15.03
C GLY A 76 -23.62 14.47 -13.82
N VAL A 77 -23.92 15.10 -12.69
CA VAL A 77 -23.11 15.05 -11.45
C VAL A 77 -22.98 13.60 -10.96
N TYR A 78 -24.08 12.86 -10.89
CA TYR A 78 -24.05 11.47 -10.41
C TYR A 78 -23.23 10.54 -11.31
N LEU A 79 -23.30 10.70 -12.64
CA LEU A 79 -22.50 9.90 -13.57
C LEU A 79 -21.00 10.15 -13.40
N LYS A 80 -20.61 11.41 -13.20
CA LYS A 80 -19.20 11.78 -12.99
C LYS A 80 -18.67 11.32 -11.62
N LEU A 81 -19.50 11.39 -10.58
CA LEU A 81 -19.20 10.77 -9.28
C LEU A 81 -18.95 9.26 -9.44
N ALA A 82 -19.86 8.55 -10.10
CA ALA A 82 -19.71 7.11 -10.35
C ALA A 82 -18.45 6.79 -11.15
N GLU A 83 -18.15 7.56 -12.21
CA GLU A 83 -16.96 7.35 -13.03
C GLU A 83 -15.66 7.48 -12.25
N HIS A 84 -15.55 8.48 -11.38
CA HIS A 84 -14.40 8.61 -10.52
C HIS A 84 -14.33 7.50 -9.47
N MET A 85 -15.45 7.18 -8.81
CA MET A 85 -15.51 6.14 -7.78
C MET A 85 -15.13 4.74 -8.31
N ARG A 86 -15.34 4.45 -9.61
CA ARG A 86 -14.84 3.20 -10.25
C ARG A 86 -13.31 3.06 -10.22
N LYS A 87 -12.58 4.17 -10.13
CA LYS A 87 -11.11 4.23 -10.04
C LYS A 87 -10.62 3.97 -8.59
N VAL A 88 -11.53 4.02 -7.60
CA VAL A 88 -11.20 3.80 -6.18
C VAL A 88 -11.01 2.31 -5.90
N ALA A 89 -9.79 1.92 -5.54
CA ALA A 89 -9.41 0.54 -5.21
C ALA A 89 -9.81 -0.50 -6.29
N THR A 90 -9.84 -1.78 -5.93
CA THR A 90 -10.32 -2.87 -6.79
C THR A 90 -11.81 -3.14 -6.55
N LEU A 91 -12.44 -3.92 -7.44
CA LEU A 91 -13.82 -4.37 -7.25
C LEU A 91 -14.02 -5.12 -5.93
N HIS A 92 -13.08 -5.97 -5.53
CA HIS A 92 -13.14 -6.72 -4.27
C HIS A 92 -13.21 -5.78 -3.06
N VAL A 93 -12.34 -4.77 -3.02
CA VAL A 93 -12.34 -3.77 -1.94
C VAL A 93 -13.65 -2.98 -1.94
N ARG A 94 -14.19 -2.61 -3.11
CA ARG A 94 -15.46 -1.87 -3.20
C ARG A 94 -16.69 -2.71 -2.82
N ASN A 95 -16.64 -4.03 -3.01
CA ASN A 95 -17.69 -4.96 -2.58
C ASN A 95 -17.66 -5.21 -1.07
N ALA A 96 -16.48 -5.14 -0.45
CA ALA A 96 -16.33 -5.30 0.99
C ALA A 96 -16.58 -3.98 1.75
N GLY A 97 -15.89 -2.91 1.33
CA GLY A 97 -15.86 -1.60 1.98
C GLY A 97 -17.18 -0.82 1.87
N SER A 98 -17.52 -0.10 2.93
CA SER A 98 -18.70 0.76 2.99
C SER A 98 -18.34 2.24 2.77
N VAL A 99 -19.31 3.01 2.29
CA VAL A 99 -19.15 4.46 2.02
C VAL A 99 -18.90 5.22 3.33
N GLY A 100 -19.65 4.92 4.39
CA GLY A 100 -19.45 5.53 5.70
C GLY A 100 -18.15 5.11 6.36
N GLY A 101 -17.73 3.84 6.18
CA GLY A 101 -16.42 3.38 6.65
C GLY A 101 -15.28 4.17 6.00
N ASN A 102 -15.39 4.49 4.71
CA ASN A 102 -14.43 5.33 4.02
C ASN A 102 -14.37 6.76 4.59
N LEU A 103 -15.51 7.39 4.88
CA LEU A 103 -15.56 8.73 5.50
C LEU A 103 -15.01 8.74 6.93
N ILE A 104 -15.31 7.72 7.73
CA ILE A 104 -14.76 7.56 9.08
C ILE A 104 -13.24 7.40 9.04
N LEU A 105 -12.68 6.72 8.03
CA LEU A 105 -11.22 6.64 7.86
C LEU A 105 -10.62 8.01 7.55
N ALA A 106 -11.27 8.80 6.68
CA ALA A 106 -10.80 10.14 6.35
C ALA A 106 -10.80 11.06 7.60
N GLN A 107 -11.84 10.96 8.42
CA GLN A 107 -11.99 11.72 9.66
C GLN A 107 -11.03 11.27 10.78
N LYS A 108 -10.96 9.96 11.05
CA LYS A 108 -10.26 9.41 12.22
C LYS A 108 -8.75 9.28 12.00
N LEU A 109 -8.34 8.89 10.80
CA LEU A 109 -6.96 8.46 10.51
C LEU A 109 -6.26 9.33 9.46
N GLY A 110 -6.87 10.45 9.07
CA GLY A 110 -6.30 11.28 8.01
C GLY A 110 -6.18 10.55 6.67
N PHE A 111 -7.10 9.63 6.35
CA PHE A 111 -7.05 8.89 5.10
C PHE A 111 -7.37 9.77 3.87
N ASP A 112 -6.42 9.82 2.92
CA ASP A 112 -6.54 10.46 1.62
C ASP A 112 -7.63 9.83 0.72
N SER A 113 -8.88 10.25 0.95
CA SER A 113 -10.05 9.64 0.31
C SER A 113 -10.53 10.40 -0.93
N ASP A 114 -10.53 9.72 -2.08
CA ASP A 114 -11.22 10.21 -3.28
C ASP A 114 -12.73 10.39 -3.05
N ILE A 115 -13.36 9.48 -2.29
CA ILE A 115 -14.80 9.51 -2.04
C ILE A 115 -15.15 10.72 -1.18
N ALA A 116 -14.35 11.04 -0.16
CA ALA A 116 -14.57 12.22 0.67
C ALA A 116 -14.48 13.50 -0.17
N THR A 117 -13.40 13.67 -0.95
CA THR A 117 -13.22 14.85 -1.82
C THR A 117 -14.35 15.01 -2.82
N LEU A 118 -14.79 13.91 -3.46
CA LEU A 118 -15.92 13.92 -4.39
C LEU A 118 -17.22 14.37 -3.72
N LEU A 119 -17.49 13.86 -2.52
CA LEU A 119 -18.69 14.21 -1.77
C LEU A 119 -18.67 15.67 -1.29
N VAL A 120 -17.50 16.19 -0.87
CA VAL A 120 -17.33 17.61 -0.55
C VAL A 120 -17.60 18.49 -1.78
N GLY A 121 -16.99 18.16 -2.94
CA GLY A 121 -17.18 18.90 -4.18
C GLY A 121 -18.63 18.87 -4.68
N ALA A 122 -19.33 17.75 -4.48
CA ALA A 122 -20.74 17.61 -4.84
C ALA A 122 -21.71 18.22 -3.81
N GLY A 123 -21.22 18.88 -2.75
CA GLY A 123 -22.06 19.50 -1.73
C GLY A 123 -22.85 18.50 -0.88
N ALA A 124 -22.34 17.28 -0.72
CA ALA A 124 -23.00 16.25 0.08
C ALA A 124 -22.94 16.57 1.59
N SER A 125 -23.85 15.94 2.32
CA SER A 125 -23.98 16.07 3.78
C SER A 125 -24.12 14.69 4.42
N VAL A 126 -23.85 14.60 5.70
CA VAL A 126 -24.02 13.37 6.48
C VAL A 126 -25.05 13.56 7.57
N LYS A 127 -25.76 12.48 7.90
CA LYS A 127 -26.58 12.38 9.10
C LYS A 127 -25.85 11.56 10.14
N VAL A 128 -25.60 12.18 11.29
CA VAL A 128 -24.90 11.58 12.41
C VAL A 128 -25.85 11.49 13.59
N VAL A 129 -25.97 10.29 14.16
CA VAL A 129 -26.79 10.03 15.34
C VAL A 129 -25.88 10.08 16.56
N THR A 130 -26.17 11.02 17.46
CA THR A 130 -25.49 11.16 18.74
C THR A 130 -26.49 10.91 19.88
N GLN A 131 -26.03 10.40 21.01
CA GLN A 131 -26.92 10.17 22.16
C GLN A 131 -27.52 11.46 22.74
N LYS A 132 -26.75 12.56 22.79
CA LYS A 132 -27.18 13.81 23.44
C LYS A 132 -28.09 14.68 22.58
N PHE A 133 -27.89 14.68 21.26
CA PHE A 133 -28.56 15.63 20.36
C PHE A 133 -29.47 14.93 19.34
N GLY A 134 -29.57 13.60 19.39
CA GLY A 134 -30.30 12.81 18.41
C GLY A 134 -29.62 12.85 17.04
N GLU A 135 -30.43 12.86 15.98
CA GLU A 135 -29.94 12.97 14.61
C GLU A 135 -29.59 14.42 14.28
N SER A 136 -28.36 14.63 13.82
CA SER A 136 -27.85 15.91 13.35
C SER A 136 -27.38 15.79 11.90
N ARG A 137 -27.47 16.89 11.16
CA ARG A 137 -27.00 16.98 9.78
C ARG A 137 -25.87 18.00 9.69
N GLN A 138 -24.77 17.60 9.05
CA GLN A 138 -23.61 18.46 8.81
C GLN A 138 -23.03 18.20 7.42
N SER A 139 -22.23 19.12 6.90
CA SER A 139 -21.57 18.92 5.61
C SER A 139 -20.53 17.79 5.71
N VAL A 140 -20.20 17.16 4.59
CA VAL A 140 -19.11 16.15 4.58
C VAL A 140 -17.76 16.79 4.94
N GLU A 141 -17.55 18.04 4.56
CA GLU A 141 -16.34 18.80 4.88
C GLU A 141 -16.18 18.98 6.39
N ASP A 142 -17.22 19.49 7.06
CA ASP A 142 -17.22 19.69 8.51
C ASP A 142 -17.06 18.36 9.25
N PHE A 143 -17.72 17.31 8.75
CA PHE A 143 -17.62 15.98 9.34
C PHE A 143 -16.19 15.43 9.28
N VAL A 144 -15.52 15.52 8.12
CA VAL A 144 -14.16 15.02 7.95
C VAL A 144 -13.15 15.86 8.73
N ALA A 145 -13.37 17.17 8.85
CA ALA A 145 -12.51 18.06 9.63
C ALA A 145 -12.69 17.93 11.15
N ALA A 146 -13.84 17.43 11.62
CA ALA A 146 -14.11 17.26 13.03
C ALA A 146 -13.39 16.05 13.64
N THR A 147 -12.98 16.16 14.90
CA THR A 147 -12.46 15.02 15.66
C THR A 147 -13.56 13.98 15.91
N TRP A 148 -13.26 12.71 15.64
CA TRP A 148 -14.19 11.62 15.93
C TRP A 148 -14.41 11.46 17.44
N ASP A 149 -15.67 11.41 17.86
CA ASP A 149 -16.04 11.38 19.29
C ASP A 149 -16.12 9.97 19.89
N GLY A 150 -15.93 8.91 19.09
CA GLY A 150 -16.03 7.52 19.51
C GLY A 150 -17.46 7.03 19.82
N LYS A 151 -18.44 7.93 19.84
CA LYS A 151 -19.77 7.71 20.45
C LYS A 151 -20.92 7.98 19.49
N SER A 152 -20.63 8.60 18.36
CA SER A 152 -21.57 8.86 17.28
C SER A 152 -21.68 7.67 16.33
N ILE A 153 -22.80 7.61 15.61
CA ILE A 153 -22.98 6.69 14.47
C ILE A 153 -23.24 7.53 13.23
N LEU A 154 -22.40 7.38 12.22
CA LEU A 154 -22.69 7.87 10.89
C LEU A 154 -23.82 7.01 10.31
N LYS A 155 -25.00 7.59 10.11
CA LYS A 155 -26.21 6.89 9.68
C LYS A 155 -26.32 6.81 8.16
N SER A 156 -26.24 7.96 7.49
CA SER A 156 -26.40 8.07 6.04
C SER A 156 -25.67 9.27 5.46
N ILE A 157 -25.47 9.22 4.15
CA ILE A 157 -24.90 10.25 3.29
C ILE A 157 -26.00 10.76 2.36
N CYS A 158 -26.21 12.07 2.33
CA CYS A 158 -27.16 12.73 1.45
C CYS A 158 -26.42 13.47 0.34
N ILE A 159 -26.59 13.04 -0.92
CA ILE A 159 -25.99 13.63 -2.11
C ILE A 159 -27.07 14.43 -2.86
N PRO A 160 -26.90 15.75 -3.06
CA PRO A 160 -27.93 16.59 -3.66
C PRO A 160 -28.10 16.36 -5.17
N SER A 161 -29.31 16.63 -5.66
CA SER A 161 -29.65 16.65 -7.07
C SER A 161 -29.51 18.06 -7.64
N TYR A 162 -28.87 18.19 -8.79
CA TYR A 162 -28.69 19.46 -9.49
C TYR A 162 -29.56 19.59 -10.75
N SER A 163 -30.44 18.62 -11.03
CA SER A 163 -31.35 18.59 -12.18
C SER A 163 -32.23 19.84 -12.40
N LYS A 164 -32.49 20.62 -11.34
CA LYS A 164 -33.32 21.84 -11.40
C LYS A 164 -32.53 23.10 -11.76
N GLN A 165 -31.19 23.02 -11.84
CA GLN A 165 -30.33 24.16 -12.13
C GLN A 165 -29.90 24.13 -13.61
N ASP A 166 -29.96 25.27 -14.28
CA ASP A 166 -29.85 25.34 -15.74
C ASP A 166 -28.45 25.04 -16.30
N ASN A 167 -27.39 25.40 -15.56
CA ASN A 167 -26.02 25.33 -16.10
C ASN A 167 -24.99 24.92 -15.05
N VAL A 168 -25.26 23.79 -14.39
CA VAL A 168 -24.32 23.15 -13.46
C VAL A 168 -23.33 22.30 -14.23
N ARG A 169 -22.06 22.45 -13.89
CA ARG A 169 -20.98 21.56 -14.30
C ARG A 169 -20.29 21.02 -13.07
N PHE A 170 -20.11 19.72 -13.05
CA PHE A 170 -19.25 19.04 -12.08
C PHE A 170 -18.12 18.36 -12.83
N ASP A 171 -16.89 18.42 -12.36
CA ASP A 171 -15.77 17.67 -12.90
C ASP A 171 -14.85 17.23 -11.77
N SER A 172 -14.14 16.13 -11.98
CA SER A 172 -13.22 15.62 -10.96
C SER A 172 -11.93 15.11 -11.56
N TYR A 173 -10.85 15.24 -10.80
CA TYR A 173 -9.49 15.00 -11.25
C TYR A 173 -8.72 14.21 -10.20
N ARG A 174 -7.78 13.39 -10.67
CA ARG A 174 -6.90 12.59 -9.81
C ARG A 174 -5.53 12.46 -10.46
N ALA A 175 -4.49 12.80 -9.72
CA ALA A 175 -3.12 12.40 -10.03
C ALA A 175 -2.73 11.24 -9.12
N SER A 176 -2.20 10.16 -9.69
CA SER A 176 -1.80 8.98 -8.91
C SER A 176 -0.70 8.20 -9.62
N PRO A 177 0.04 7.31 -8.93
CA PRO A 177 1.01 6.43 -9.57
C PRO A 177 0.37 5.56 -10.67
N ARG A 178 -0.91 5.21 -10.48
CA ARG A 178 -1.72 4.38 -11.39
C ARG A 178 -3.03 5.09 -11.76
N PRO A 179 -3.07 5.84 -12.87
CA PRO A 179 -4.21 6.70 -13.24
C PRO A 179 -5.57 5.97 -13.40
N LEU A 180 -5.57 4.67 -13.72
CA LEU A 180 -6.78 3.86 -13.86
C LEU A 180 -7.29 3.26 -12.53
N GLY A 181 -6.65 3.59 -11.40
CA GLY A 181 -7.08 3.21 -10.07
C GLY A 181 -6.14 2.23 -9.36
N ASN A 182 -6.64 1.65 -8.27
CA ASN A 182 -5.90 0.74 -7.39
C ASN A 182 -4.58 1.33 -6.84
N ALA A 183 -4.47 2.65 -6.67
CA ALA A 183 -3.37 3.31 -5.98
C ALA A 183 -3.91 4.59 -5.32
N VAL A 184 -3.42 4.94 -4.13
CA VAL A 184 -3.77 6.22 -3.49
C VAL A 184 -3.36 7.38 -4.39
N ALA A 185 -4.15 8.46 -4.38
CA ALA A 185 -3.87 9.65 -5.18
C ALA A 185 -2.74 10.47 -4.55
N TYR A 186 -1.92 11.12 -5.36
CA TYR A 186 -1.01 12.19 -4.92
C TYR A 186 -1.74 13.52 -4.73
N VAL A 187 -2.89 13.66 -5.40
CA VAL A 187 -3.88 14.73 -5.23
C VAL A 187 -5.15 14.31 -5.96
N ASN A 188 -6.29 14.65 -5.38
CA ASN A 188 -7.58 14.56 -6.04
C ASN A 188 -8.33 15.88 -5.89
N ALA A 189 -9.27 16.12 -6.79
CA ALA A 189 -10.07 17.33 -6.80
C ALA A 189 -11.47 17.06 -7.36
N ALA A 190 -12.45 17.81 -6.87
CA ALA A 190 -13.82 17.77 -7.33
C ALA A 190 -14.38 19.19 -7.37
N PHE A 191 -14.77 19.63 -8.56
CA PHE A 191 -15.20 20.99 -8.85
C PHE A 191 -16.64 20.99 -9.30
N LEU A 192 -17.48 21.76 -8.62
CA LEU A 192 -18.83 22.08 -9.05
C LEU A 192 -18.91 23.58 -9.34
N VAL A 193 -19.50 23.96 -10.46
CA VAL A 193 -19.74 25.35 -10.82
C VAL A 193 -21.13 25.46 -11.42
N ASN A 194 -21.93 26.37 -10.88
CA ASN A 194 -23.19 26.79 -11.47
C ASN A 194 -23.00 28.14 -12.15
N LEU A 195 -23.35 28.22 -13.43
CA LEU A 195 -23.21 29.42 -14.23
C LEU A 195 -24.58 30.06 -14.49
N SER A 196 -24.64 31.39 -14.52
CA SER A 196 -25.79 32.11 -15.04
C SER A 196 -25.88 32.00 -16.57
N GLY A 197 -27.02 32.40 -17.13
CA GLY A 197 -27.21 32.45 -18.58
C GLY A 197 -26.24 33.38 -19.32
N ASP A 198 -25.68 34.40 -18.64
CA ASP A 198 -24.65 35.30 -19.16
C ASP A 198 -23.21 34.83 -18.87
N GLY A 199 -23.03 33.61 -18.33
CA GLY A 199 -21.71 32.99 -18.14
C GLY A 199 -20.96 33.44 -16.89
N ARG A 200 -21.65 34.02 -15.90
CA ARG A 200 -21.09 34.36 -14.59
C ARG A 200 -21.18 33.19 -13.62
N VAL A 201 -20.24 33.11 -12.69
CA VAL A 201 -20.29 32.10 -11.62
C VAL A 201 -21.33 32.50 -10.57
N CYS A 202 -22.39 31.71 -10.42
CA CYS A 202 -23.41 31.87 -9.38
C CYS A 202 -23.05 31.12 -8.10
N GLU A 203 -22.54 29.90 -8.25
CA GLU A 203 -22.07 29.06 -7.15
C GLU A 203 -20.84 28.30 -7.63
N SER A 204 -19.83 28.15 -6.77
CA SER A 204 -18.72 27.24 -7.03
C SER A 204 -18.31 26.49 -5.78
N ARG A 205 -17.89 25.23 -5.96
CA ARG A 205 -17.31 24.37 -4.93
C ARG A 205 -16.05 23.76 -5.50
N LEU A 206 -14.91 24.10 -4.94
CA LEU A 206 -13.59 23.69 -5.40
C LEU A 206 -12.91 22.85 -4.32
N ALA A 207 -13.24 21.56 -4.27
CA ALA A 207 -12.70 20.64 -3.28
C ALA A 207 -11.37 20.05 -3.75
N PHE A 208 -10.38 20.03 -2.86
CA PHE A 208 -9.09 19.36 -3.04
C PHE A 208 -8.88 18.36 -1.91
N GLY A 209 -8.19 17.26 -2.20
CA GLY A 209 -7.77 16.30 -1.18
C GLY A 209 -6.52 15.54 -1.59
N ALA A 210 -6.00 14.72 -0.67
CA ALA A 210 -4.79 13.94 -0.87
C ALA A 210 -3.53 14.77 -1.18
N PHE A 211 -3.44 16.02 -0.69
CA PHE A 211 -2.29 16.91 -0.90
C PHE A 211 -1.47 17.15 0.39
N GLY A 212 -1.61 16.25 1.38
CA GLY A 212 -0.76 16.22 2.59
C GLY A 212 -1.11 17.23 3.69
N GLY A 213 -2.29 17.86 3.64
CA GLY A 213 -2.79 18.77 4.67
C GLY A 213 -3.82 18.11 5.61
N GLU A 214 -3.93 18.64 6.83
CA GLU A 214 -5.09 18.44 7.69
C GLU A 214 -5.98 19.69 7.63
N PRO A 215 -7.29 19.55 7.36
CA PRO A 215 -8.03 18.32 7.07
C PRO A 215 -7.68 17.71 5.70
N THR A 216 -7.87 16.39 5.57
CA THR A 216 -7.46 15.60 4.38
C THR A 216 -8.13 16.02 3.07
N CYS A 217 -9.30 16.66 3.17
CA CYS A 217 -9.94 17.33 2.07
C CYS A 217 -10.53 18.67 2.55
N GLN A 218 -10.42 19.69 1.70
CA GLN A 218 -10.89 21.04 2.00
C GLN A 218 -11.31 21.76 0.72
N ARG A 219 -12.22 22.73 0.86
CA ARG A 219 -12.58 23.65 -0.21
C ARG A 219 -11.63 24.84 -0.29
N ALA A 220 -11.34 25.27 -1.52
CA ALA A 220 -10.65 26.53 -1.80
C ALA A 220 -11.63 27.71 -1.69
N THR A 221 -12.18 27.95 -0.49
CA THR A 221 -13.26 28.93 -0.24
C THR A 221 -12.89 30.36 -0.62
N GLU A 222 -11.61 30.73 -0.51
CA GLU A 222 -11.12 32.04 -0.97
C GLU A 222 -11.23 32.19 -2.49
N VAL A 223 -10.91 31.13 -3.23
CA VAL A 223 -11.04 31.08 -4.70
C VAL A 223 -12.52 31.07 -5.08
N GLU A 224 -13.35 30.30 -4.38
CA GLU A 224 -14.80 30.26 -4.60
C GLU A 224 -15.40 31.69 -4.48
N ARG A 225 -15.07 32.40 -3.40
CA ARG A 225 -15.50 33.78 -3.16
C ARG A 225 -14.97 34.76 -4.21
N PHE A 226 -13.73 34.56 -4.67
CA PHE A 226 -13.14 35.38 -5.72
C PHE A 226 -13.86 35.22 -7.06
N LEU A 227 -14.37 34.02 -7.38
CA LEU A 227 -15.02 33.73 -8.65
C LEU A 227 -16.48 34.19 -8.69
N GLU A 228 -17.16 34.29 -7.54
CA GLU A 228 -18.57 34.66 -7.44
C GLU A 228 -18.89 35.97 -8.19
N GLY A 229 -19.89 35.90 -9.09
CA GLY A 229 -20.34 37.01 -9.94
C GLY A 229 -19.44 37.36 -11.14
N LYS A 230 -18.25 36.74 -11.27
CA LYS A 230 -17.33 36.98 -12.38
C LYS A 230 -17.65 36.14 -13.60
N VAL A 231 -17.37 36.69 -14.77
CA VAL A 231 -17.34 35.94 -16.04
C VAL A 231 -16.02 35.20 -16.12
N VAL A 232 -16.06 33.92 -16.49
CA VAL A 232 -14.87 33.07 -16.55
C VAL A 232 -14.08 33.37 -17.83
N ASP A 233 -13.12 34.29 -17.74
CA ASP A 233 -12.15 34.57 -18.80
C ASP A 233 -10.72 34.12 -18.42
N SER A 234 -9.78 34.24 -19.36
CA SER A 234 -8.40 33.80 -19.12
C SER A 234 -7.68 34.57 -18.02
N GLY A 235 -8.03 35.84 -17.79
CA GLY A 235 -7.42 36.68 -16.74
C GLY A 235 -7.90 36.24 -15.36
N VAL A 236 -9.22 36.13 -15.19
CA VAL A 236 -9.85 35.63 -13.95
C VAL A 236 -9.35 34.23 -13.61
N MET A 237 -9.20 33.36 -14.60
CA MET A 237 -8.66 32.02 -14.39
C MET A 237 -7.20 32.02 -13.94
N LEU A 238 -6.36 32.91 -14.49
CA LEU A 238 -4.95 33.00 -14.09
C LEU A 238 -4.80 33.46 -12.64
N GLU A 239 -5.57 34.47 -12.24
CA GLU A 239 -5.62 34.95 -10.85
C GLU A 239 -6.15 33.87 -9.90
N ALA A 240 -7.23 33.17 -10.28
CA ALA A 240 -7.78 32.06 -9.50
C ALA A 240 -6.74 30.93 -9.32
N ILE A 241 -5.96 30.61 -10.36
CA ILE A 241 -4.87 29.62 -10.28
C ILE A 241 -3.75 30.08 -9.35
N GLN A 242 -3.38 31.37 -9.40
CA GLN A 242 -2.36 31.91 -8.50
C GLN A 242 -2.80 31.85 -7.04
N LEU A 243 -4.06 32.22 -6.77
CA LEU A 243 -4.66 32.12 -5.45
C LEU A 243 -4.70 30.66 -4.96
N ALA A 244 -5.13 29.73 -5.83
CA ALA A 244 -5.16 28.31 -5.52
C ALA A 244 -3.75 27.74 -5.26
N LYS A 245 -2.72 28.18 -5.99
CA LYS A 245 -1.32 27.76 -5.77
C LYS A 245 -0.75 28.29 -4.46
N ALA A 246 -1.06 29.54 -4.12
CA ALA A 246 -0.67 30.12 -2.84
C ALA A 246 -1.29 29.34 -1.68
N GLN A 247 -2.51 28.82 -1.87
CA GLN A 247 -3.21 28.01 -0.88
C GLN A 247 -2.72 26.54 -0.81
N ASN A 248 -2.42 25.90 -1.97
CA ASN A 248 -2.35 24.44 -2.06
C ASN A 248 -1.06 23.86 -2.71
N GLY A 249 -0.03 24.65 -2.96
CA GLY A 249 1.28 24.16 -3.45
C GLY A 249 1.29 23.66 -4.91
N SER A 250 2.36 22.97 -5.33
CA SER A 250 2.59 22.53 -6.73
C SER A 250 2.89 21.02 -6.85
N ILE A 251 2.32 20.36 -7.86
CA ILE A 251 2.43 18.89 -8.06
C ILE A 251 2.77 18.54 -9.53
N PRO A 252 3.54 17.47 -9.80
CA PRO A 252 3.91 17.06 -11.16
C PRO A 252 2.78 16.39 -11.96
N ARG A 253 2.85 16.50 -13.29
CA ARG A 253 1.92 15.90 -14.25
C ARG A 253 2.33 14.48 -14.66
N SER A 254 1.35 13.61 -14.91
CA SER A 254 1.56 12.30 -15.56
C SER A 254 0.32 11.90 -16.36
N SER A 255 0.51 11.41 -17.59
CA SER A 255 -0.53 10.75 -18.38
C SER A 255 0.05 9.52 -19.09
N ARG A 256 -0.76 8.45 -19.21
CA ARG A 256 -0.42 7.25 -20.00
C ARG A 256 -1.64 6.78 -20.80
N LYS A 257 -1.38 6.20 -21.97
CA LYS A 257 -2.36 5.66 -22.91
C LYS A 257 -2.56 4.14 -22.73
N ILE A 258 -3.69 3.64 -23.20
CA ILE A 258 -4.04 2.20 -23.26
C ILE A 258 -2.98 1.46 -24.10
N MET A 259 -2.53 0.29 -23.62
CA MET A 259 -1.57 -0.55 -24.35
C MET A 259 -2.30 -1.59 -25.20
N SER A 260 -1.95 -1.65 -26.49
CA SER A 260 -2.16 -2.80 -27.36
C SER A 260 -0.80 -3.41 -27.71
N GLY A 261 -0.76 -4.72 -27.94
CA GLY A 261 0.47 -5.43 -28.29
C GLY A 261 0.23 -6.39 -29.44
N ARG A 262 1.17 -6.45 -30.38
CA ARG A 262 1.22 -7.45 -31.45
C ARG A 262 2.54 -8.19 -31.32
N GLN A 263 2.48 -9.52 -31.27
CA GLN A 263 3.67 -10.37 -31.30
C GLN A 263 3.75 -11.03 -32.68
N THR A 264 4.97 -11.22 -33.19
CA THR A 264 5.23 -11.91 -34.46
C THR A 264 6.43 -12.80 -34.23
N LEU A 265 6.26 -14.09 -34.51
CA LEU A 265 7.25 -15.13 -34.26
C LEU A 265 7.58 -15.82 -35.58
N GLN A 266 8.85 -16.20 -35.75
CA GLN A 266 9.30 -16.99 -36.90
C GLN A 266 9.21 -18.47 -36.53
N GLU A 267 8.40 -19.23 -37.26
CA GLU A 267 8.22 -20.66 -37.01
C GLU A 267 9.41 -21.46 -37.57
N HIS A 268 10.27 -21.97 -36.68
CA HIS A 268 11.20 -23.06 -36.98
C HIS A 268 10.84 -24.22 -36.05
N LEU A 269 9.92 -25.07 -36.52
CA LEU A 269 9.32 -26.12 -35.70
C LEU A 269 10.09 -27.43 -35.88
N GLN A 270 10.74 -27.90 -34.82
CA GLN A 270 11.32 -29.25 -34.77
C GLN A 270 10.81 -29.95 -33.51
N GLY A 271 9.75 -30.76 -33.67
CA GLY A 271 9.04 -31.35 -32.54
C GLY A 271 8.46 -30.26 -31.62
N ALA A 272 8.67 -30.37 -30.30
CA ALA A 272 8.25 -29.38 -29.32
C ALA A 272 9.14 -28.11 -29.30
N VAL A 273 10.31 -28.13 -29.95
CA VAL A 273 11.22 -26.97 -30.00
C VAL A 273 10.67 -25.95 -30.99
N GLY A 274 10.47 -24.72 -30.53
CA GLY A 274 9.96 -23.60 -31.34
C GLY A 274 8.43 -23.43 -31.32
N GLN A 275 7.68 -24.36 -30.72
CA GLN A 275 6.23 -24.25 -30.58
C GLN A 275 5.83 -23.35 -29.39
N PRO A 276 4.79 -22.50 -29.52
CA PRO A 276 4.25 -21.70 -28.41
C PRO A 276 3.42 -22.58 -27.47
N MET A 277 4.10 -23.49 -26.77
CA MET A 277 3.46 -24.41 -25.85
C MET A 277 2.92 -23.69 -24.62
N SER A 278 1.67 -23.98 -24.27
CA SER A 278 1.09 -23.57 -22.99
C SER A 278 1.95 -24.10 -21.84
N LYS A 279 2.09 -23.27 -20.80
CA LYS A 279 2.71 -23.71 -19.55
C LYS A 279 1.81 -24.79 -18.93
N VAL A 280 2.31 -26.02 -18.81
CA VAL A 280 1.56 -27.19 -18.29
C VAL A 280 0.85 -26.90 -16.96
N MET A 281 1.55 -26.28 -16.00
CA MET A 281 0.94 -25.90 -14.70
C MET A 281 -0.05 -24.74 -14.79
N GLY A 282 -0.08 -23.98 -15.89
CA GLY A 282 -1.05 -22.92 -16.12
C GLY A 282 -2.45 -23.45 -16.46
N GLU A 283 -2.54 -24.64 -17.03
CA GLU A 283 -3.83 -25.30 -17.33
C GLU A 283 -4.44 -25.95 -16.08
N LEU A 284 -3.61 -26.22 -15.07
CA LEU A 284 -3.98 -26.82 -13.78
C LEU A 284 -4.16 -25.76 -12.69
N GLN A 285 -4.70 -24.58 -13.03
CA GLN A 285 -4.69 -23.35 -12.20
C GLN A 285 -5.17 -23.49 -10.74
N ALA A 286 -5.92 -24.55 -10.39
CA ALA A 286 -6.42 -24.84 -9.04
C ALA A 286 -5.69 -26.00 -8.32
N SER A 287 -4.73 -26.67 -8.97
CA SER A 287 -4.05 -27.88 -8.47
C SER A 287 -2.55 -27.66 -8.22
N ALA A 288 -2.05 -26.45 -8.46
CA ALA A 288 -0.66 -26.11 -8.18
C ALA A 288 -0.48 -25.94 -6.67
N ILE A 289 0.35 -26.80 -6.06
CA ILE A 289 0.71 -26.74 -4.64
C ILE A 289 1.97 -25.88 -4.48
N TYR A 290 1.86 -24.78 -3.76
CA TYR A 290 2.93 -23.92 -3.26
C TYR A 290 3.40 -24.38 -1.88
N VAL A 291 4.47 -23.79 -1.32
CA VAL A 291 5.04 -24.27 -0.04
C VAL A 291 4.02 -24.14 1.10
N ASP A 292 3.34 -22.99 1.17
CA ASP A 292 2.30 -22.70 2.17
C ASP A 292 1.01 -23.54 1.97
N ASP A 293 0.84 -24.17 0.80
CA ASP A 293 -0.31 -25.05 0.54
C ASP A 293 -0.07 -26.47 1.09
N ILE A 294 1.15 -26.78 1.55
CA ILE A 294 1.48 -28.09 2.15
C ILE A 294 0.77 -28.16 3.52
N PRO A 295 -0.08 -29.17 3.76
CA PRO A 295 -0.73 -29.31 5.06
C PRO A 295 0.30 -29.38 6.19
N ALA A 296 0.11 -28.53 7.21
CA ALA A 296 1.00 -28.50 8.36
C ALA A 296 1.10 -29.89 9.02
N PRO A 297 2.32 -30.39 9.28
CA PRO A 297 2.53 -31.62 10.05
C PRO A 297 1.91 -31.51 11.47
N ARG A 298 1.74 -32.66 12.12
CA ARG A 298 1.34 -32.66 13.54
C ARG A 298 2.40 -31.94 14.37
N ASP A 299 1.94 -31.17 15.35
CA ASP A 299 2.79 -30.41 16.26
C ASP A 299 3.73 -29.40 15.56
N CYS A 300 3.36 -28.95 14.35
CA CYS A 300 4.07 -27.90 13.63
C CYS A 300 4.01 -26.57 14.40
N VAL A 301 5.17 -25.95 14.61
CA VAL A 301 5.31 -24.62 15.20
C VAL A 301 5.59 -23.58 14.11
N HIS A 302 5.27 -22.33 14.40
CA HIS A 302 5.40 -21.22 13.46
C HIS A 302 6.44 -20.24 13.97
N ALA A 303 7.24 -19.70 13.06
CA ALA A 303 8.34 -18.81 13.38
C ALA A 303 8.22 -17.45 12.69
N VAL A 304 8.54 -16.37 13.41
CA VAL A 304 8.51 -14.98 12.93
C VAL A 304 9.78 -14.26 13.36
N TYR A 305 10.41 -13.55 12.42
CA TYR A 305 11.57 -12.73 12.73
C TYR A 305 11.22 -11.50 13.56
N VAL A 306 12.11 -11.16 14.47
CA VAL A 306 12.17 -9.85 15.11
C VAL A 306 13.23 -9.03 14.38
N TYR A 307 12.84 -7.88 13.84
CA TYR A 307 13.72 -7.03 13.04
C TYR A 307 14.10 -5.74 13.75
N SER A 308 15.28 -5.22 13.44
CA SER A 308 15.72 -3.90 13.86
C SER A 308 14.84 -2.80 13.26
N THR A 309 14.46 -1.84 14.09
CA THR A 309 13.80 -0.59 13.68
C THR A 309 14.78 0.56 13.49
N LYS A 310 16.08 0.32 13.67
CA LYS A 310 17.16 1.32 13.56
C LYS A 310 18.04 1.03 12.35
N ALA A 311 18.40 2.09 11.64
CA ALA A 311 19.31 2.02 10.49
C ALA A 311 20.76 1.74 10.90
N LEU A 312 21.18 2.21 12.08
CA LEU A 312 22.48 1.90 12.67
C LEU A 312 22.40 2.05 14.19
N ALA A 313 22.73 1.01 14.95
CA ALA A 313 22.78 1.06 16.42
C ALA A 313 23.61 -0.09 16.98
N LYS A 314 24.17 0.10 18.18
CA LYS A 314 24.70 -1.01 18.98
C LYS A 314 23.53 -1.71 19.69
N ASN A 315 23.50 -3.03 19.63
CA ASN A 315 22.52 -3.83 20.36
C ASN A 315 23.01 -4.02 21.80
N MET A 316 22.18 -3.62 22.77
CA MET A 316 22.56 -3.66 24.19
C MET A 316 22.03 -4.89 24.93
N SER A 317 21.06 -5.62 24.34
CA SER A 317 20.21 -6.56 25.08
C SER A 317 20.22 -8.01 24.58
N LEU A 318 20.72 -8.29 23.37
CA LEU A 318 20.73 -9.64 22.80
C LEU A 318 22.13 -9.97 22.27
N VAL A 319 22.79 -10.96 22.87
CA VAL A 319 24.07 -11.52 22.41
C VAL A 319 23.85 -13.01 22.17
N SER A 320 24.03 -13.47 20.93
CA SER A 320 23.95 -14.88 20.55
C SER A 320 25.28 -15.33 19.94
N ASP A 321 25.93 -16.33 20.51
CA ASP A 321 27.22 -16.86 20.04
C ASP A 321 27.04 -17.82 18.84
N LEU A 322 26.90 -17.32 17.61
CA LEU A 322 26.89 -18.17 16.40
C LEU A 322 27.71 -17.54 15.24
N SER A 323 28.84 -18.18 14.88
CA SER A 323 29.86 -17.61 13.99
C SER A 323 29.77 -17.99 12.50
N GLN A 324 30.07 -16.98 11.66
CA GLN A 324 30.72 -16.93 10.32
C GLN A 324 29.94 -16.46 9.07
N GLU A 325 28.64 -16.24 9.16
CA GLU A 325 27.94 -15.07 8.59
C GLU A 325 26.83 -14.81 9.61
N LYS A 326 26.85 -13.66 10.31
CA LYS A 326 25.96 -13.47 11.46
C LYS A 326 24.51 -13.39 10.96
N LEU A 327 23.76 -14.42 11.32
CA LEU A 327 22.39 -14.65 10.93
C LEU A 327 21.41 -13.72 11.66
N PHE A 328 21.75 -13.41 12.91
CA PHE A 328 21.13 -12.38 13.72
C PHE A 328 22.17 -11.31 14.04
N ALA A 329 21.70 -10.07 14.22
CA ALA A 329 22.52 -8.98 14.70
C ALA A 329 22.93 -9.25 16.16
N GLU A 330 24.22 -9.50 16.37
CA GLU A 330 24.80 -9.65 17.71
C GLU A 330 25.12 -8.27 18.29
N ASP A 331 26.27 -7.68 17.94
CA ASP A 331 26.76 -6.45 18.58
C ASP A 331 26.16 -5.16 18.01
N LYS A 332 25.83 -5.18 16.71
CA LYS A 332 25.45 -3.97 15.95
C LYS A 332 24.40 -4.32 14.91
N VAL A 333 23.38 -3.48 14.81
CA VAL A 333 22.43 -3.47 13.69
C VAL A 333 22.87 -2.44 12.67
N GLU A 334 22.87 -2.83 11.39
CA GLU A 334 23.44 -2.04 10.28
C GLU A 334 22.40 -1.62 9.23
N CYS A 335 21.14 -2.03 9.41
CA CYS A 335 20.04 -1.58 8.58
C CYS A 335 18.69 -1.77 9.29
N VAL A 336 17.68 -1.00 8.86
CA VAL A 336 16.29 -1.29 9.21
C VAL A 336 15.90 -2.60 8.53
N GLY A 337 15.29 -3.52 9.29
CA GLY A 337 15.00 -4.86 8.80
C GLY A 337 16.11 -5.89 9.04
N HIS A 338 17.20 -5.53 9.72
CA HIS A 338 18.21 -6.51 10.15
C HIS A 338 17.57 -7.47 11.18
N ALA A 339 17.63 -8.78 10.95
CA ALA A 339 17.10 -9.77 11.89
C ALA A 339 17.88 -9.73 13.22
N VAL A 340 17.19 -9.62 14.34
CA VAL A 340 17.78 -9.59 15.69
C VAL A 340 17.46 -10.87 16.46
N GLY A 341 16.37 -11.55 16.12
CA GLY A 341 16.01 -12.83 16.72
C GLY A 341 14.82 -13.48 16.03
N LEU A 342 14.39 -14.62 16.58
CA LEU A 342 13.26 -15.41 16.08
C LEU A 342 12.28 -15.70 17.21
N MET A 343 10.98 -15.54 16.92
CA MET A 343 9.88 -15.91 17.81
C MET A 343 9.18 -17.14 17.29
N ILE A 344 9.10 -18.17 18.13
CA ILE A 344 8.48 -19.45 17.81
C ILE A 344 7.24 -19.65 18.70
N ALA A 345 6.13 -20.08 18.11
CA ALA A 345 4.92 -20.42 18.85
C ALA A 345 4.12 -21.54 18.16
N ASP A 346 3.16 -22.10 18.89
CA ASP A 346 2.18 -23.08 18.38
C ASP A 346 1.37 -22.57 17.17
N THR A 347 1.12 -21.26 17.10
CA THR A 347 0.41 -20.63 15.99
C THR A 347 1.14 -19.39 15.50
N LEU A 348 1.03 -19.11 14.19
CA LEU A 348 1.57 -17.88 13.59
C LEU A 348 1.05 -16.62 14.30
N ARG A 349 -0.22 -16.62 14.73
CA ARG A 349 -0.83 -15.49 15.44
C ARG A 349 -0.11 -15.21 16.77
N ASN A 350 0.19 -16.25 17.54
CA ASN A 350 0.90 -16.12 18.82
C ASN A 350 2.35 -15.68 18.60
N ALA A 351 3.04 -16.24 17.61
CA ALA A 351 4.40 -15.84 17.25
C ALA A 351 4.47 -14.34 16.89
N LYS A 352 3.55 -13.85 16.04
CA LYS A 352 3.45 -12.42 15.69
C LYS A 352 3.14 -11.53 16.91
N ALA A 353 2.19 -11.95 17.75
CA ALA A 353 1.82 -11.20 18.95
C ALA A 353 2.96 -11.12 19.96
N ALA A 354 3.76 -12.19 20.11
CA ALA A 354 4.95 -12.21 20.95
C ALA A 354 6.07 -11.33 20.37
N ALA A 355 6.34 -11.43 19.07
CA ALA A 355 7.32 -10.60 18.37
C ALA A 355 7.01 -9.09 18.51
N GLY A 356 5.74 -8.69 18.42
CA GLY A 356 5.32 -7.30 18.60
C GLY A 356 5.46 -6.75 20.02
N LYS A 357 5.74 -7.60 21.02
CA LYS A 357 5.98 -7.20 22.42
C LYS A 357 7.46 -7.12 22.79
N VAL A 358 8.35 -7.48 21.86
CA VAL A 358 9.80 -7.44 22.12
C VAL A 358 10.25 -5.99 22.20
N VAL A 359 10.87 -5.65 23.32
CA VAL A 359 11.54 -4.37 23.50
C VAL A 359 13.03 -4.59 23.29
N ILE A 360 13.63 -3.82 22.38
CA ILE A 360 15.06 -3.85 22.09
C ILE A 360 15.62 -2.47 22.41
N ASP A 361 16.59 -2.43 23.33
CA ASP A 361 17.31 -1.21 23.66
C ASP A 361 18.50 -1.04 22.71
N TYR A 362 18.54 0.13 22.08
CA TYR A 362 19.54 0.50 21.09
C TYR A 362 20.37 1.66 21.60
N ASP A 363 21.68 1.56 21.47
CA ASP A 363 22.58 2.71 21.61
C ASP A 363 22.94 3.24 20.21
N THR A 364 22.37 4.39 19.87
CA THR A 364 22.62 5.08 18.60
C THR A 364 23.72 6.13 18.69
N GLU A 365 24.10 6.55 19.90
CA GLU A 365 25.06 7.63 20.09
C GLU A 365 26.50 7.13 19.90
N SER A 366 26.78 5.90 20.34
CA SER A 366 28.14 5.34 20.26
C SER A 366 28.58 4.87 18.87
N VAL A 367 27.66 4.77 17.90
CA VAL A 367 27.94 4.17 16.57
C VAL A 367 27.97 5.16 15.41
N GLY A 368 27.70 6.45 15.67
CA GLY A 368 27.65 7.50 14.65
C GLY A 368 26.40 7.46 13.76
N SER A 369 26.34 8.36 12.77
CA SER A 369 25.20 8.46 11.85
C SER A 369 25.23 7.41 10.73
N PRO A 370 24.09 6.81 10.34
CA PRO A 370 24.02 5.87 9.22
C PRO A 370 24.40 6.53 7.88
N VAL A 371 24.91 5.73 6.96
CA VAL A 371 25.14 6.12 5.55
C VAL A 371 23.92 5.71 4.73
N LEU A 372 23.26 6.68 4.09
CA LEU A 372 21.99 6.45 3.38
C LEU A 372 22.12 6.69 1.87
N THR A 373 23.13 7.44 1.44
CA THR A 373 23.36 7.79 0.03
C THR A 373 24.71 7.29 -0.48
N MET A 374 24.84 7.14 -1.80
CA MET A 374 26.10 6.75 -2.42
C MET A 374 27.17 7.84 -2.21
N GLU A 375 26.76 9.10 -2.25
CA GLU A 375 27.63 10.26 -2.05
C GLU A 375 28.23 10.27 -0.64
N GLU A 376 27.42 9.96 0.38
CA GLU A 376 27.90 9.81 1.76
C GLU A 376 28.89 8.64 1.89
N ALA A 377 28.59 7.49 1.28
CA ALA A 377 29.46 6.32 1.31
C ALA A 377 30.84 6.63 0.69
N VAL A 378 30.85 7.31 -0.46
CA VAL A 378 32.08 7.74 -1.13
C VAL A 378 32.82 8.79 -0.29
N ALA A 379 32.13 9.78 0.24
CA ALA A 379 32.73 10.84 1.05
C ALA A 379 33.38 10.30 2.35
N ARG A 380 32.83 9.24 2.93
CA ARG A 380 33.37 8.57 4.13
C ARG A 380 34.36 7.45 3.82
N GLY A 381 34.53 7.08 2.55
CA GLY A 381 35.37 5.96 2.15
C GLY A 381 34.83 4.58 2.56
N GLU A 382 33.53 4.49 2.87
CA GLU A 382 32.83 3.27 3.28
C GLU A 382 32.39 2.48 2.04
N LEU A 383 33.34 1.88 1.33
CA LEU A 383 33.11 1.16 0.07
C LEU A 383 33.40 -0.33 0.21
N HIS A 384 32.52 -1.17 -0.36
CA HIS A 384 32.77 -2.60 -0.46
C HIS A 384 33.85 -2.93 -1.48
N GLU A 385 34.58 -4.02 -1.25
CA GLU A 385 35.53 -4.53 -2.24
C GLU A 385 34.82 -4.91 -3.55
N ILE A 386 35.32 -4.38 -4.66
CA ILE A 386 34.79 -4.68 -5.98
C ILE A 386 35.11 -6.15 -6.33
N PRO A 387 34.10 -6.97 -6.69
CA PRO A 387 34.31 -8.35 -7.12
C PRO A 387 35.28 -8.45 -8.31
N GLN A 388 36.06 -9.54 -8.36
CA GLN A 388 37.12 -9.69 -9.36
C GLN A 388 36.62 -9.60 -10.81
N PHE A 389 35.45 -10.19 -11.12
CA PHE A 389 34.88 -10.13 -12.46
C PHE A 389 34.57 -8.69 -12.91
N CYS A 390 34.13 -7.80 -11.99
CA CYS A 390 33.93 -6.39 -12.30
C CYS A 390 35.25 -5.70 -12.60
N LYS A 391 36.31 -6.01 -11.82
CA LYS A 391 37.66 -5.50 -12.07
C LYS A 391 38.17 -5.93 -13.44
N ASP A 392 37.85 -7.14 -13.89
CA ASP A 392 38.29 -7.65 -15.19
C ASP A 392 37.55 -6.96 -16.35
N VAL A 393 36.25 -6.70 -16.23
CA VAL A 393 35.48 -5.90 -17.20
C VAL A 393 35.99 -4.46 -17.26
N MET A 394 36.31 -3.85 -16.11
CA MET A 394 36.85 -2.49 -16.05
C MET A 394 38.27 -2.36 -16.64
N LYS A 395 39.01 -3.48 -16.73
CA LYS A 395 40.34 -3.51 -17.37
C LYS A 395 40.28 -3.63 -18.89
N ASP A 396 39.14 -4.02 -19.46
CA ASP A 396 38.96 -4.15 -20.90
C ASP A 396 38.83 -2.77 -21.56
N LYS A 397 39.96 -2.07 -21.68
CA LYS A 397 40.06 -0.76 -22.32
C LYS A 397 40.15 -0.95 -23.84
N HIS A 398 39.04 -0.69 -24.54
CA HIS A 398 39.03 -0.65 -26.00
C HIS A 398 39.44 0.74 -26.51
N GLY A 399 40.66 0.85 -27.06
CA GLY A 399 41.17 2.07 -27.70
C GLY A 399 41.59 3.19 -26.74
N ASN A 400 41.83 4.39 -27.29
CA ASN A 400 42.22 5.59 -26.54
C ASN A 400 41.06 6.58 -26.43
N VAL A 401 40.34 6.53 -25.30
CA VAL A 401 39.18 7.39 -25.02
C VAL A 401 39.52 8.88 -25.12
N ALA A 402 40.69 9.32 -24.65
CA ALA A 402 41.05 10.74 -24.64
C ALA A 402 41.23 11.31 -26.05
N GLU A 403 41.89 10.55 -26.93
CA GLU A 403 42.08 10.94 -28.34
C GLU A 403 40.75 10.99 -29.10
N GLU A 404 39.90 9.98 -28.93
CA GLU A 404 38.61 9.92 -29.62
C GLU A 404 37.64 10.99 -29.10
N MET A 405 37.65 11.29 -27.80
CA MET A 405 36.89 12.42 -27.22
C MET A 405 37.41 13.78 -27.72
N ALA A 406 38.70 13.91 -28.05
CA ALA A 406 39.24 15.14 -28.63
C ALA A 406 38.70 15.38 -30.05
N LYS A 407 38.64 14.31 -30.86
CA LYS A 407 38.15 14.33 -32.25
C LYS A 407 36.62 14.46 -32.38
N ALA A 408 35.87 14.08 -31.36
CA ALA A 408 34.42 14.11 -31.38
C ALA A 408 33.87 15.54 -31.60
N SER A 409 32.95 15.69 -32.55
CA SER A 409 32.34 16.97 -32.94
C SER A 409 31.35 17.51 -31.90
N LEU A 410 30.76 16.63 -31.09
CA LEU A 410 29.81 16.93 -30.02
C LEU A 410 30.26 16.21 -28.75
N LYS A 411 30.27 16.93 -27.64
CA LYS A 411 30.78 16.43 -26.36
C LYS A 411 29.76 16.71 -25.26
N ILE A 412 29.47 15.70 -24.47
CA ILE A 412 28.74 15.84 -23.21
C ILE A 412 29.81 15.82 -22.14
N GLU A 413 30.15 16.99 -21.59
CA GLU A 413 31.26 17.13 -20.65
C GLU A 413 30.98 16.44 -19.31
N ASN A 414 29.72 16.48 -18.86
CA ASN A 414 29.26 15.77 -17.69
C ASN A 414 27.78 15.41 -17.85
N ALA A 415 27.45 14.15 -17.57
CA ALA A 415 26.09 13.69 -17.42
C ALA A 415 26.03 12.65 -16.30
N GLU A 416 25.09 12.85 -15.38
CA GLU A 416 24.79 11.93 -14.31
C GLU A 416 23.40 11.33 -14.55
N VAL A 417 23.30 10.01 -14.43
CA VAL A 417 22.03 9.28 -14.51
C VAL A 417 21.86 8.50 -13.21
N ARG A 418 20.77 8.79 -12.50
CA ARG A 418 20.38 8.06 -11.29
C ARG A 418 19.31 7.04 -11.63
N THR A 419 19.51 5.81 -11.17
CA THR A 419 18.51 4.75 -11.27
C THR A 419 18.04 4.40 -9.87
N GLY A 420 16.72 4.43 -9.66
CA GLY A 420 16.14 4.01 -8.40
C GLY A 420 16.24 2.51 -8.19
N SER A 421 16.09 2.07 -6.94
CA SER A 421 15.96 0.66 -6.60
C SER A 421 14.68 0.05 -7.17
N GLN A 422 14.68 -1.27 -7.35
CA GLN A 422 13.49 -2.03 -7.73
C GLN A 422 13.21 -3.12 -6.70
N TYR A 423 11.98 -3.17 -6.19
CA TYR A 423 11.51 -4.27 -5.35
C TYR A 423 10.95 -5.39 -6.24
N TYR A 424 11.25 -6.65 -5.88
CA TYR A 424 10.86 -7.80 -6.70
C TYR A 424 9.36 -8.09 -6.72
N PHE A 425 8.66 -7.83 -5.60
CA PHE A 425 7.21 -7.98 -5.46
C PHE A 425 6.69 -9.37 -5.91
N TYR A 426 7.32 -10.44 -5.43
CA TYR A 426 6.84 -11.81 -5.67
C TYR A 426 5.44 -12.00 -5.06
N MET A 427 4.56 -12.70 -5.78
CA MET A 427 3.17 -12.94 -5.33
C MET A 427 3.07 -13.96 -4.19
N GLU A 428 4.01 -14.90 -4.13
CA GLU A 428 4.26 -15.76 -2.97
C GLU A 428 5.48 -15.16 -2.25
N PRO A 429 5.30 -14.64 -1.02
CA PRO A 429 6.41 -14.21 -0.16
C PRO A 429 7.40 -15.35 0.08
N GLN A 430 8.55 -15.03 0.66
CA GLN A 430 9.49 -16.08 1.09
C GLN A 430 8.76 -17.01 2.07
N THR A 431 8.78 -18.31 1.82
CA THR A 431 8.14 -19.33 2.67
C THR A 431 9.05 -20.56 2.71
N ALA A 432 9.14 -21.19 3.88
CA ALA A 432 9.82 -22.47 4.05
C ALA A 432 9.01 -23.38 4.97
N LEU A 433 9.17 -24.69 4.82
CA LEU A 433 8.71 -25.68 5.79
C LEU A 433 9.85 -26.65 6.06
N VAL A 434 10.20 -26.82 7.33
CA VAL A 434 11.23 -27.76 7.78
C VAL A 434 10.56 -28.85 8.61
N VAL A 435 10.77 -30.10 8.22
CA VAL A 435 10.22 -31.27 8.91
C VAL A 435 11.37 -32.16 9.39
N PRO A 436 11.50 -32.39 10.71
CA PRO A 436 12.48 -33.34 11.21
C PRO A 436 12.09 -34.77 10.81
N ASP A 437 13.09 -35.55 10.45
CA ASP A 437 12.99 -36.94 10.02
C ASP A 437 13.92 -37.82 10.88
N GLU A 438 13.89 -39.14 10.69
CA GLU A 438 14.72 -40.09 11.43
C GLU A 438 16.23 -39.78 11.27
N ASP A 439 17.05 -40.26 12.22
CA ASP A 439 18.52 -40.11 12.21
C ASP A 439 19.05 -38.66 12.21
N ASN A 440 18.29 -37.70 12.76
CA ASN A 440 18.57 -36.26 12.67
C ASN A 440 18.60 -35.74 11.21
N CYS A 441 17.87 -36.38 10.31
CA CYS A 441 17.65 -35.86 8.97
C CYS A 441 16.57 -34.77 9.00
N LEU A 442 16.62 -33.86 8.04
CA LEU A 442 15.64 -32.79 7.89
C LEU A 442 15.17 -32.72 6.45
N VAL A 443 13.86 -32.66 6.25
CA VAL A 443 13.22 -32.42 4.95
C VAL A 443 12.81 -30.95 4.87
N GLN A 444 13.18 -30.29 3.77
CA GLN A 444 12.93 -28.86 3.60
C GLN A 444 12.22 -28.56 2.28
N PHE A 445 11.14 -27.78 2.37
CA PHE A 445 10.35 -27.30 1.23
C PHE A 445 10.51 -25.79 1.07
N LEU A 446 10.89 -25.31 -0.13
CA LEU A 446 11.32 -23.91 -0.34
C LEU A 446 11.00 -23.38 -1.75
N GLN A 447 11.00 -22.05 -1.87
CA GLN A 447 10.71 -21.31 -3.11
C GLN A 447 11.89 -21.19 -4.12
N LYS A 448 12.91 -22.08 -4.04
CA LYS A 448 14.17 -22.25 -4.84
C LYS A 448 15.45 -22.02 -4.02
N CYS A 449 16.50 -22.79 -4.31
CA CYS A 449 17.88 -22.54 -3.88
C CYS A 449 18.80 -22.99 -5.02
N ARG A 450 19.69 -22.11 -5.51
CA ARG A 450 20.57 -22.45 -6.64
C ARG A 450 21.89 -23.08 -6.21
N ASP A 451 22.23 -23.01 -4.91
CA ASP A 451 23.50 -23.46 -4.37
C ASP A 451 23.33 -24.14 -2.99
N CYS A 452 22.70 -25.32 -2.97
CA CYS A 452 22.53 -26.10 -1.74
C CYS A 452 23.86 -26.66 -1.17
N ARG A 453 24.98 -26.48 -1.88
CA ARG A 453 26.29 -27.04 -1.47
C ARG A 453 26.88 -26.34 -0.26
N ALA A 454 26.65 -25.03 -0.09
CA ALA A 454 27.11 -24.30 1.09
C ALA A 454 26.48 -24.81 2.41
N LEU A 455 25.25 -25.35 2.35
CA LEU A 455 24.53 -25.90 3.51
C LEU A 455 24.93 -27.33 3.87
N SER A 456 25.43 -28.13 2.90
CA SER A 456 25.86 -29.51 3.14
C SER A 456 27.12 -29.65 4.03
N GLN A 457 27.78 -28.55 4.39
CA GLN A 457 28.96 -28.54 5.26
C GLN A 457 28.63 -28.45 6.76
N VAL A 458 27.35 -28.35 7.13
CA VAL A 458 26.93 -28.23 8.53
C VAL A 458 26.81 -29.62 9.16
N ARG A 459 27.75 -29.94 10.07
CA ARG A 459 27.84 -31.13 10.96
C ARG A 459 26.95 -32.33 10.57
N LYS A 460 27.47 -33.26 9.75
CA LYS A 460 26.99 -34.66 9.57
C LYS A 460 25.45 -34.88 9.48
N ARG A 461 24.64 -33.92 8.99
CA ARG A 461 23.20 -34.15 8.75
C ARG A 461 22.91 -34.20 7.25
N ARG A 462 22.12 -35.20 6.82
CA ARG A 462 21.71 -35.36 5.41
C ARG A 462 20.48 -34.49 5.15
N LEU A 463 20.54 -33.66 4.11
CA LEU A 463 19.55 -32.64 3.79
C LEU A 463 18.93 -32.94 2.41
N LYS A 464 17.60 -32.93 2.30
CA LYS A 464 16.88 -33.11 1.03
C LYS A 464 16.06 -31.86 0.72
N VAL A 465 16.29 -31.26 -0.44
CA VAL A 465 15.67 -29.99 -0.88
C VAL A 465 14.87 -30.20 -2.16
N ASP A 466 13.63 -29.72 -2.19
CA ASP A 466 12.82 -29.58 -3.41
C ASP A 466 12.45 -28.10 -3.61
N GLY A 467 12.53 -27.58 -4.86
CA GLY A 467 12.39 -26.15 -5.12
C GLY A 467 11.74 -25.81 -6.47
N ARG A 468 10.94 -24.75 -6.50
CA ARG A 468 10.24 -24.27 -7.72
C ARG A 468 10.48 -22.78 -8.02
N ASN A 469 10.25 -22.41 -9.28
CA ASN A 469 10.71 -21.18 -9.95
C ASN A 469 10.40 -19.82 -9.28
N SER A 470 11.43 -18.96 -9.20
CA SER A 470 11.33 -17.50 -8.99
C SER A 470 12.44 -16.73 -9.76
N TRP A 471 12.24 -15.43 -10.00
CA TRP A 471 13.19 -14.54 -10.67
C TRP A 471 14.45 -14.31 -9.82
N LYS A 472 15.59 -14.73 -10.39
CA LYS A 472 17.03 -14.51 -10.07
C LYS A 472 17.58 -14.40 -8.63
N LYS A 473 16.82 -14.26 -7.54
CA LYS A 473 17.44 -14.06 -6.20
C LYS A 473 16.98 -14.92 -5.01
N PRO A 474 16.51 -16.16 -5.14
CA PRO A 474 16.39 -17.04 -3.98
C PRO A 474 17.79 -17.63 -3.63
N THR A 475 18.81 -16.77 -3.66
CA THR A 475 20.23 -17.08 -3.45
C THR A 475 20.92 -16.04 -2.57
N SER A 476 20.22 -15.04 -2.03
CA SER A 476 20.80 -14.18 -0.99
C SER A 476 20.54 -14.72 0.41
N SER A 477 21.48 -14.42 1.30
CA SER A 477 21.56 -14.71 2.74
C SER A 477 20.23 -14.93 3.46
N THR A 478 19.16 -14.17 3.20
CA THR A 478 17.86 -14.32 3.89
C THR A 478 17.16 -15.68 3.67
N GLY A 479 17.26 -16.25 2.46
CA GLY A 479 16.69 -17.59 2.19
C GLY A 479 17.53 -18.70 2.84
N LEU A 480 18.87 -18.54 2.80
CA LEU A 480 19.84 -19.43 3.47
C LEU A 480 19.76 -19.32 5.01
N ALA A 481 19.42 -18.14 5.52
CA ALA A 481 19.18 -17.82 6.92
C ALA A 481 17.93 -18.52 7.47
N LEU A 482 16.80 -18.35 6.79
CA LEU A 482 15.55 -19.09 7.05
C LEU A 482 15.80 -20.59 7.09
N LEU A 483 16.57 -21.07 6.11
CA LEU A 483 16.98 -22.47 5.97
C LEU A 483 17.80 -22.99 7.14
N TRP A 484 18.72 -22.19 7.66
CA TRP A 484 19.66 -22.61 8.71
C TRP A 484 18.99 -22.58 10.08
N ILE A 485 18.28 -21.48 10.42
CA ILE A 485 17.60 -21.35 11.72
C ILE A 485 16.50 -22.40 11.87
N SER A 486 15.64 -22.54 10.86
CA SER A 486 14.54 -23.50 10.97
C SER A 486 15.04 -24.94 10.99
N ALA A 487 16.25 -25.21 10.46
CA ALA A 487 16.88 -26.52 10.56
C ALA A 487 17.53 -26.79 11.91
N GLU A 488 18.19 -25.79 12.49
CA GLU A 488 18.78 -25.87 13.82
C GLU A 488 17.67 -26.08 14.87
N GLU A 489 16.64 -25.23 14.82
CA GLU A 489 15.58 -25.23 15.84
C GLU A 489 14.63 -26.40 15.67
N ALA A 490 14.33 -26.84 14.44
CA ALA A 490 13.58 -28.07 14.22
C ALA A 490 14.34 -29.28 14.76
N GLY A 491 15.67 -29.27 14.65
CA GLY A 491 16.55 -30.30 15.18
C GLY A 491 16.67 -30.28 16.70
N GLU A 492 16.66 -29.10 17.34
CA GLU A 492 16.71 -28.96 18.79
C GLU A 492 15.35 -29.26 19.46
N GLN A 493 14.26 -28.75 18.88
CA GLN A 493 12.90 -28.93 19.42
C GLN A 493 12.26 -30.25 19.01
N GLY A 494 12.76 -30.90 17.93
CA GLY A 494 12.15 -32.10 17.36
C GLY A 494 10.78 -31.85 16.71
N LEU A 495 10.47 -30.60 16.35
CA LEU A 495 9.18 -30.19 15.79
C LEU A 495 9.34 -29.66 14.37
N ALA A 496 8.30 -29.80 13.55
CA ALA A 496 8.25 -29.13 12.25
C ALA A 496 8.13 -27.62 12.43
N ILE A 497 8.82 -26.83 11.61
CA ILE A 497 8.82 -25.36 11.69
C ILE A 497 8.41 -24.76 10.35
N ASP A 498 7.39 -23.91 10.40
CA ASP A 498 6.95 -23.07 9.29
C ASP A 498 7.34 -21.59 9.56
N PRO A 499 8.50 -21.13 9.08
CA PRO A 499 8.88 -19.73 9.13
C PRO A 499 8.19 -18.92 8.02
N ILE A 500 7.35 -17.98 8.43
CA ILE A 500 6.77 -17.00 7.51
C ILE A 500 7.44 -15.66 7.77
N PRO A 501 8.44 -15.25 6.96
CA PRO A 501 9.02 -13.92 7.05
C PRO A 501 7.93 -12.88 6.83
N ASP A 502 7.64 -12.12 7.88
CA ASP A 502 6.75 -10.98 7.76
C ASP A 502 7.50 -9.85 7.04
N VAL A 503 7.24 -9.70 5.74
CA VAL A 503 7.86 -8.64 4.93
C VAL A 503 7.20 -7.27 5.20
N THR A 504 6.36 -7.14 6.22
CA THR A 504 5.55 -5.92 6.42
C THR A 504 6.25 -4.74 7.13
N HIS A 505 7.55 -4.84 7.46
CA HIS A 505 8.25 -3.78 8.21
C HIS A 505 9.37 -3.01 7.48
N ALA A 506 9.55 -3.18 6.17
CA ALA A 506 10.49 -2.36 5.39
C ALA A 506 9.76 -1.43 4.41
N LEU A 507 8.84 -0.60 4.91
CA LEU A 507 8.44 0.62 4.23
C LEU A 507 9.13 1.78 4.94
N ILE A 508 10.34 2.11 4.49
CA ILE A 508 10.89 3.45 4.72
C ILE A 508 10.15 4.34 3.72
N PRO A 509 9.36 5.35 4.16
CA PRO A 509 8.97 6.42 3.26
C PRO A 509 10.25 7.14 2.84
N VAL A 510 10.52 7.19 1.54
CA VAL A 510 11.49 8.14 0.98
C VAL A 510 10.82 9.49 0.85
#